data_AF-A0A2V6CJ78-F1
#
_entry.id   AF-A0A2V6CJ78-F1
#
_cell.length_a   1.000
_cell.length_b   1.000
_cell.length_c   1.000
_cell.angle_alpha   90.00
_cell.angle_beta   90.00
_cell.angle_gamma   90.00
#
_symmetry.space_group_name_H-M   'P 1'
#
loop_
_entity.id
_entity.type
_entity.pdbx_description
1 polymer ?
#
loop_
_entity_poly.entity_id
_entity_poly.type
_entity_poly.pdbx_seq_one_letter_code
_entity_poly.pdbx_strand_id
1 'polypeptide(L)' 'MDIEDALGMYHGNIFHDAPTFPFAETKGQIGKWGVETEYDNVFLCGSSALRGGAVSGIPGHNAAMKVLSAATQS' A
#
# COMPACT_ATOMS: atom_id res chain seq x y z
N MET A 1 -0.57 4.72 32.24
CA MET A 1 -1.67 4.78 31.27
C MET A 1 -1.31 3.82 30.17
N ASP A 2 -2.09 2.76 30.01
CA ASP A 2 -1.86 1.75 28.98
C ASP A 2 -2.17 2.35 27.60
N ILE A 3 -1.35 2.08 26.60
CA ILE A 3 -1.55 2.55 25.22
C ILE A 3 -2.82 1.94 24.63
N GLU A 4 -3.16 0.71 25.03
CA GLU A 4 -4.36 0.02 24.58
C GLU A 4 -5.62 0.79 24.99
N ASP A 5 -5.69 1.23 26.25
CA ASP A 5 -6.82 2.01 26.79
C ASP A 5 -6.85 3.46 26.27
N ALA A 6 -5.68 4.03 25.99
CA ALA A 6 -5.55 5.41 25.52
C ALA A 6 -5.92 5.61 24.04
N LEU A 7 -5.55 4.63 23.19
CA LEU A 7 -5.57 4.75 21.74
C LEU A 7 -6.37 3.64 21.05
N GLY A 8 -6.95 2.69 21.79
CA GLY A 8 -7.68 1.55 21.22
C GLY A 8 -6.79 0.61 20.39
N MET A 9 -5.48 0.62 20.64
CA MET A 9 -4.51 -0.12 19.85
C MET A 9 -4.32 -1.53 20.39
N TYR A 10 -4.83 -2.53 19.67
CA TYR A 10 -4.61 -3.94 20.01
C TYR A 10 -3.11 -4.29 19.91
N HIS A 11 -2.48 -4.68 21.03
CA HIS A 11 -1.04 -5.02 21.12
C HIS A 11 -0.09 -3.94 20.59
N GLY A 12 -0.50 -2.67 20.56
CA GLY A 12 0.32 -1.58 20.02
C GLY A 12 0.56 -1.65 18.49
N ASN A 13 -0.35 -2.27 17.73
CA ASN A 13 -0.25 -2.28 16.27
C ASN A 13 -0.37 -0.87 15.67
N ILE A 14 0.73 -0.37 15.11
CA ILE A 14 0.82 0.94 14.44
C ILE A 14 0.48 0.89 12.95
N PHE A 15 0.30 -0.32 12.39
CA PHE A 15 0.05 -0.46 10.97
C PHE A 15 -1.41 -0.22 10.64
N HIS A 16 -1.62 0.58 9.61
CA HIS A 16 -2.96 0.88 9.09
C HIS A 16 -3.55 -0.32 8.35
N ASP A 17 -2.70 -1.25 7.88
CA ASP A 17 -3.08 -2.57 7.34
C ASP A 17 -1.94 -3.58 7.56
N ALA A 18 -2.23 -4.88 7.44
CA ALA A 18 -1.23 -5.93 7.55
C ALA A 18 -0.23 -5.88 6.37
N PRO A 19 1.08 -6.09 6.61
CA PRO A 19 2.03 -6.25 5.53
C PRO A 19 1.63 -7.40 4.60
N THR A 20 1.66 -7.15 3.30
CA THR A 20 1.38 -8.15 2.28
C THR A 20 2.66 -8.51 1.53
N PHE A 21 2.72 -9.71 0.97
CA PHE A 21 3.88 -10.13 0.18
C PHE A 21 4.01 -9.30 -1.11
N PRO A 22 5.22 -9.06 -1.63
CA PRO A 22 5.46 -8.17 -2.76
C PRO A 22 4.96 -8.70 -4.13
N PHE A 23 4.38 -9.91 -4.16
CA PHE A 23 3.88 -10.57 -5.36
C PHE A 23 2.34 -10.54 -5.43
N ALA A 24 1.80 -10.78 -6.62
CA ALA A 24 0.36 -10.94 -6.80
C ALA A 24 -0.10 -12.25 -6.13
N GLU A 25 -1.06 -12.17 -5.22
CA GLU A 25 -1.63 -13.31 -4.52
C GLU A 25 -2.88 -13.84 -5.24
N THR A 26 -3.51 -13.01 -6.07
CA THR A 26 -4.68 -13.37 -6.88
C THR A 26 -4.47 -13.07 -8.35
N LYS A 27 -5.18 -13.80 -9.22
CA LYS A 27 -5.11 -13.58 -10.68
C LYS A 27 -5.48 -12.14 -11.08
N GLY A 28 -6.45 -11.53 -10.39
CA GLY A 28 -6.89 -10.15 -10.66
C GLY A 28 -5.87 -9.06 -10.28
N GLN A 29 -4.83 -9.42 -9.54
CA GLN A 29 -3.73 -8.52 -9.21
C GLN A 29 -2.59 -8.58 -10.23
N ILE A 30 -2.54 -9.60 -11.10
CA ILE A 30 -1.46 -9.73 -12.09
C ILE A 30 -1.43 -8.48 -12.99
N GLY A 31 -0.24 -7.92 -13.20
CA GLY A 31 -0.03 -6.70 -14.01
C GLY A 31 -0.36 -5.38 -13.31
N LYS A 32 -0.91 -5.41 -12.09
CA LYS A 32 -1.11 -4.22 -11.25
C LYS A 32 0.12 -3.92 -10.40
N TRP A 33 0.22 -2.71 -9.87
CA TRP A 33 1.28 -2.29 -8.95
C TRP A 33 0.88 -2.42 -7.47
N GLY A 34 -0.40 -2.62 -7.16
CA GLY A 34 -0.90 -2.75 -5.78
C GLY A 34 -1.18 -1.40 -5.10
N VAL A 35 -1.16 -0.33 -5.88
CA VAL A 35 -1.32 1.07 -5.44
C VAL A 35 -2.49 1.74 -6.14
N GLU A 36 -3.14 1.05 -7.09
CA GLU A 36 -4.30 1.55 -7.82
C GLU A 36 -5.50 1.75 -6.88
N THR A 37 -6.24 2.84 -7.12
CA THR A 37 -7.54 3.11 -6.48
C THR A 37 -8.66 3.03 -7.51
N GLU A 38 -9.90 3.25 -7.09
CA GLU A 38 -11.05 3.39 -8.00
C GLU A 38 -11.05 4.72 -8.77
N TYR A 39 -10.23 5.70 -8.35
CA TYR A 39 -10.14 7.00 -8.96
C TYR A 39 -8.96 7.09 -9.92
N ASP A 40 -9.22 7.60 -11.12
CA ASP A 40 -8.17 7.80 -12.12
C ASP A 40 -7.08 8.75 -11.61
N ASN A 41 -5.82 8.41 -11.88
CA ASN A 41 -4.64 9.19 -11.50
C ASN A 41 -4.42 9.36 -9.98
N VAL A 42 -5.17 8.65 -9.13
CA VAL A 42 -4.97 8.63 -7.68
C VAL A 42 -4.40 7.27 -7.26
N PHE A 43 -3.24 7.30 -6.59
CA PHE A 43 -2.51 6.10 -6.19
C PHE A 43 -2.11 6.14 -4.71
N LEU A 44 -2.14 4.98 -4.05
CA LEU A 44 -1.72 4.82 -2.67
C LEU A 44 -0.20 4.71 -2.56
N CYS A 45 0.41 5.64 -1.81
CA CYS A 45 1.86 5.66 -1.52
C CYS A 45 2.17 5.28 -0.06
N GLY A 46 1.14 5.15 0.77
CA GLY A 46 1.27 4.95 2.22
C GLY A 46 1.47 3.49 2.67
N SER A 47 1.63 3.32 3.98
CA SER A 47 1.90 2.02 4.64
C SER A 47 0.78 0.99 4.53
N SER A 48 -0.40 1.36 4.02
CA SER A 48 -1.56 0.48 3.83
C SER A 48 -1.70 -0.03 2.39
N ALA A 49 -0.82 0.34 1.46
CA ALA A 49 -0.91 -0.18 0.10
C ALA A 49 -0.49 -1.67 0.04
N LEU A 50 -0.98 -2.38 -0.98
CA LEU A 50 -0.62 -3.78 -1.21
C LEU A 50 0.83 -3.91 -1.66
N ARG A 51 1.34 -5.14 -1.60
CA ARG A 51 2.68 -5.56 -2.01
C ARG A 51 3.79 -4.96 -1.17
N GLY A 52 3.56 -4.96 0.13
CA GLY A 52 4.41 -4.35 1.13
C GLY A 52 3.54 -3.74 2.21
N GLY A 53 3.82 -2.48 2.52
CA GLY A 53 3.20 -1.75 3.62
C GLY A 53 4.21 -1.44 4.71
N ALA A 54 3.72 -1.01 5.87
CA ALA A 54 4.58 -0.58 6.98
C ALA A 54 5.63 0.46 6.52
N VAL A 55 6.87 0.32 6.99
CA VAL A 55 8.01 1.18 6.65
C VAL A 55 8.89 0.62 5.52
N SER A 56 8.35 -0.31 4.71
CA SER A 56 9.14 -1.00 3.67
C SER A 56 9.57 -0.10 2.51
N GLY A 57 8.90 1.03 2.29
CA GLY A 57 9.16 1.93 1.14
C GLY A 57 8.65 1.42 -0.20
N ILE A 58 8.17 0.17 -0.29
CA ILE A 58 7.67 -0.44 -1.53
C ILE A 58 6.44 0.30 -2.09
N PRO A 59 5.43 0.69 -1.28
CA PRO A 59 4.28 1.45 -1.79
C PRO A 59 4.65 2.74 -2.54
N GLY A 60 5.63 3.49 -2.03
CA GLY A 60 6.09 4.72 -2.68
C GLY A 60 6.79 4.47 -4.01
N HIS A 61 7.64 3.45 -4.07
CA HIS A 61 8.25 3.00 -5.32
C HIS A 61 7.19 2.59 -6.36
N ASN A 62 6.22 1.76 -5.96
CA ASN A 62 5.17 1.27 -6.85
C ASN A 62 4.28 2.41 -7.37
N ALA A 63 3.90 3.36 -6.50
CA ALA A 63 3.14 4.54 -6.90
C ALA A 63 3.89 5.38 -7.94
N ALA A 64 5.20 5.61 -7.74
CA ALA A 64 6.03 6.33 -8.70
C ALA A 64 6.12 5.60 -10.05
N MET A 65 6.34 4.28 -10.04
CA MET A 65 6.39 3.47 -11.26
C MET A 65 5.05 3.47 -12.00
N LYS A 66 3.92 3.44 -11.27
CA LYS A 66 2.59 3.53 -11.87
C LYS A 66 2.39 4.88 -12.57
N VAL A 67 2.73 5.99 -11.91
CA VAL A 67 2.67 7.34 -12.50
C VAL A 67 3.53 7.43 -13.75
N LEU A 68 4.78 6.97 -13.69
CA LEU A 68 5.69 6.98 -14.84
C LEU A 68 5.13 6.16 -16.01
N SER A 69 4.56 4.98 -15.74
CA SER A 69 3.95 4.14 -16.77
C SER A 69 2.74 4.81 -17.42
N ALA A 70 1.93 5.56 -16.67
CA ALA A 70 0.78 6.28 -17.21
C ALA A 70 1.21 7.48 -18.07
N ALA A 71 2.24 8.21 -17.62
CA ALA A 71 2.80 9.36 -18.34
C ALA A 71 3.52 8.96 -19.64
N THR A 72 4.12 7.77 -19.71
CA THR A 72 4.78 7.26 -20.95
C THR A 72 3.81 6.62 -21.94
N GLN A 73 2.56 6.36 -21.56
CA GLN A 73 1.51 5.81 -22.44
C GLN A 73 0.64 6.90 -23.10
N SER A 74 1.00 8.18 -22.91
CA SER A 74 0.29 9.36 -23.47
C SER A 74 0.89 9.80 -24.81
#